data_AF-A0A5C0ZPB6-F1
#
_entry.id   AF-A0A5C0ZPB6-F1
#
_cell.length_a   1.000
_cell.length_b   1.000
_cell.length_c   1.000
_cell.angle_alpha   90.00
_cell.angle_beta   90.00
_cell.angle_gamma   90.00
#
_symmetry.space_group_name_H-M   'P 1'
#
loop_
_entity.id
_entity.type
_entity.pdbx_description
1 polymer ?
#
loop_
_entity_poly.entity_id
_entity_poly.type
_entity_poly.pdbx_seq_one_letter_code
_entity_poly.pdbx_strand_id
1 'polypeptide(L)'
;MTRLLIVILSVFLLAACNKEKVPEGVIAQKKMVPLLCDFHLAEGYLSSLPMDSSRLLAKNYYASIFKKYDTDSAGFNKSLVFYSKDPGLLNQIYAEVQKRLQQYQKDEQAKIDAKMRKVFVADSLKSASIKDSLDKIKADSVNFQLTKNLLYRKHTDSANRKSEAWSLPLEKALVKRILYIPNGNSELSKLLLPIDSIKKSKPADSLKIKGPVKSKRR
;
A
#
# COMPACT_ATOMS: atom_id res chain seq x y z
N MET A 1 -16.28 -18.27 70.13
CA MET A 1 -17.25 -17.40 69.42
C MET A 1 -16.73 -16.87 68.08
N THR A 2 -15.49 -16.38 67.99
CA THR A 2 -14.90 -15.82 66.75
C THR A 2 -14.74 -16.82 65.59
N ARG A 3 -14.40 -18.09 65.87
CA ARG A 3 -14.24 -19.13 64.83
C ARG A 3 -15.55 -19.49 64.12
N LEU A 4 -16.69 -19.45 64.81
CA LEU A 4 -18.00 -19.70 64.22
C LEU A 4 -18.45 -18.53 63.32
N LEU A 5 -18.15 -17.29 63.72
CA LEU A 5 -18.45 -16.10 62.92
C LEU A 5 -17.69 -16.09 61.59
N ILE A 6 -16.44 -16.55 61.57
CA ILE A 6 -15.65 -16.64 60.33
C ILE A 6 -16.24 -17.68 59.38
N VAL A 7 -16.70 -18.83 59.89
CA VAL A 7 -17.33 -19.87 59.06
C VAL A 7 -18.67 -19.38 58.49
N ILE A 8 -19.52 -18.76 59.31
CA ILE A 8 -20.81 -18.21 58.86
C ILE A 8 -20.61 -17.08 57.84
N LEU A 9 -19.62 -16.22 58.05
CA LEU A 9 -19.26 -15.15 57.10
C LEU A 9 -18.75 -15.74 55.79
N SER A 10 -17.94 -16.81 55.83
CA SER A 10 -17.45 -17.48 54.61
C SER A 10 -18.58 -18.11 53.79
N VAL A 11 -19.58 -18.69 54.45
CA VAL A 11 -20.78 -19.26 53.78
C VAL A 11 -21.64 -18.16 53.18
N PHE A 12 -21.77 -17.01 53.85
CA PHE A 12 -22.47 -15.84 53.31
C PHE A 12 -21.77 -15.22 52.10
N LEU A 13 -20.43 -15.15 52.10
CA LEU A 13 -19.66 -14.68 50.93
C LEU A 13 -19.81 -15.61 49.71
N LEU A 14 -19.89 -16.92 49.94
CA LEU A 14 -20.14 -17.89 48.87
C LEU A 14 -21.57 -17.78 48.32
N ALA A 15 -22.56 -17.47 49.16
CA ALA A 15 -23.96 -17.26 48.75
C ALA A 15 -24.21 -15.89 48.08
N ALA A 16 -23.35 -14.88 48.33
CA ALA A 16 -23.45 -13.56 47.71
C ALA A 16 -23.01 -13.55 46.24
N CYS A 17 -22.31 -14.59 45.77
CA CYS A 17 -21.97 -14.75 44.36
C CYS A 17 -23.16 -15.33 43.57
N ASN A 18 -24.32 -14.68 43.68
CA ASN A 18 -25.45 -14.94 42.78
C ASN A 18 -25.12 -14.29 41.44
N LYS A 19 -24.44 -15.04 40.56
CA LYS A 19 -24.54 -14.78 39.12
C LYS A 19 -26.02 -14.85 38.80
N GLU A 20 -26.64 -13.72 38.45
CA GLU A 20 -28.02 -13.71 37.95
C GLU A 20 -28.14 -14.83 36.92
N LYS A 21 -28.92 -15.85 37.27
CA LYS A 21 -29.16 -16.96 36.36
C LYS A 21 -29.95 -16.37 35.21
N VAL A 22 -29.30 -16.26 34.06
CA VAL A 22 -29.94 -15.86 32.81
C VAL A 22 -31.21 -16.71 32.67
N PRO A 23 -32.41 -16.09 32.61
CA PRO A 23 -33.66 -16.83 32.63
C PRO A 23 -33.77 -17.72 31.39
N GLU A 24 -34.51 -18.82 31.52
CA GLU A 24 -34.66 -19.78 30.43
C GLU A 24 -35.22 -19.10 29.17
N GLY A 25 -34.56 -19.33 28.04
CA GLY A 25 -34.86 -18.67 26.75
C GLY A 25 -34.24 -17.29 26.55
N VAL A 26 -33.34 -16.82 27.43
CA VAL A 26 -32.46 -15.67 27.15
C VAL A 26 -31.09 -16.15 26.67
N ILE A 27 -30.63 -15.58 25.56
CA ILE A 27 -29.34 -15.88 24.93
C ILE A 27 -28.24 -15.38 25.85
N ALA A 28 -27.32 -16.27 26.24
CA ALA A 28 -26.20 -15.91 27.09
C ALA A 28 -25.32 -14.81 26.44
N GLN A 29 -24.77 -13.91 27.26
CA GLN A 29 -23.97 -12.75 26.83
C GLN A 29 -22.88 -13.12 25.81
N LYS A 30 -22.15 -14.22 26.06
CA LYS A 30 -21.08 -14.72 25.18
C LYS A 30 -21.56 -15.09 23.77
N LYS A 31 -22.81 -15.54 23.63
CA LYS A 31 -23.46 -15.82 22.34
C LYS A 31 -24.14 -14.57 21.77
N MET A 32 -24.64 -13.68 22.63
CA MET A 32 -25.33 -12.45 22.22
C MET A 32 -24.40 -11.49 21.47
N VAL A 33 -23.16 -11.30 21.94
CA VAL A 33 -22.19 -10.40 21.28
C VAL A 33 -21.94 -10.78 19.81
N PRO A 34 -21.49 -12.01 19.47
CA PRO A 34 -21.28 -12.39 18.08
C PRO A 34 -22.57 -12.40 17.25
N LEU A 35 -23.71 -12.74 17.86
CA LEU A 35 -25.01 -12.67 17.20
C LEU A 35 -25.35 -11.23 16.78
N LEU A 36 -25.25 -10.26 17.70
CA LEU A 36 -25.50 -8.85 17.41
C LEU A 36 -24.53 -8.30 16.36
N CYS A 37 -23.26 -8.73 16.38
CA CYS A 37 -22.31 -8.38 15.32
C CYS A 37 -22.80 -8.85 13.95
N ASP A 38 -23.17 -10.13 13.81
CA ASP A 38 -23.64 -10.68 12.54
C ASP A 38 -24.98 -10.06 12.11
N PHE A 39 -25.86 -9.78 13.06
CA PHE A 39 -27.14 -9.12 12.84
C PHE A 39 -26.94 -7.71 12.26
N HIS A 40 -26.14 -6.86 12.91
CA HIS A 40 -25.87 -5.51 12.43
C HIS A 40 -25.05 -5.48 11.14
N LEU A 41 -24.19 -6.48 10.91
CA LEU A 41 -23.48 -6.61 9.63
C LEU A 41 -24.46 -6.90 8.48
N ALA A 42 -25.41 -7.81 8.70
CA ALA A 42 -26.46 -8.09 7.74
C ALA A 42 -27.39 -6.88 7.54
N GLU A 43 -27.73 -6.17 8.61
CA GLU A 43 -28.54 -4.95 8.56
C GLU A 43 -27.83 -3.84 7.78
N GLY A 44 -26.52 -3.66 7.97
CA GLY A 44 -25.71 -2.74 7.19
C GLY A 44 -25.67 -3.11 5.70
N TYR A 45 -25.56 -4.40 5.38
CA TYR A 45 -25.67 -4.87 4.00
C TYR A 45 -27.06 -4.60 3.42
N LEU A 46 -28.13 -4.96 4.13
CA LEU A 46 -29.51 -4.76 3.67
C LEU A 46 -29.85 -3.28 3.50
N SER A 47 -29.30 -2.40 4.35
CA SER A 47 -29.44 -0.96 4.25
C SER A 47 -28.70 -0.36 3.04
N SER A 48 -27.73 -1.08 2.46
CA SER A 48 -27.04 -0.66 1.24
C SER A 48 -27.81 -1.01 -0.04
N LEU A 49 -28.85 -1.85 0.06
CA LEU A 49 -29.65 -2.30 -1.06
C LEU A 49 -30.89 -1.41 -1.27
N PRO A 50 -31.46 -1.39 -2.50
CA PRO A 50 -32.77 -0.80 -2.74
C PRO A 50 -33.85 -1.44 -1.86
N MET A 51 -34.84 -0.65 -1.45
CA MET A 51 -35.87 -1.04 -0.48
C MET A 51 -36.62 -2.33 -0.83
N ASP A 52 -36.91 -2.55 -2.10
CA ASP A 52 -37.65 -3.75 -2.54
C ASP A 52 -36.79 -5.01 -2.44
N SER A 53 -35.50 -4.88 -2.73
CA SER A 53 -34.53 -5.98 -2.60
C SER A 53 -34.23 -6.28 -1.13
N SER A 54 -34.08 -5.25 -0.30
CA SER A 54 -33.81 -5.43 1.13
C SER A 54 -34.97 -6.15 1.83
N ARG A 55 -36.23 -5.79 1.53
CA ARG A 55 -37.40 -6.49 2.09
C ARG A 55 -37.48 -7.96 1.70
N LEU A 56 -37.18 -8.28 0.44
CA LEU A 56 -37.20 -9.67 -0.03
C LEU A 56 -36.13 -10.52 0.66
N LEU A 57 -34.94 -9.95 0.87
CA LEU A 57 -33.79 -10.67 1.41
C LEU A 57 -33.74 -10.71 2.94
N ALA A 58 -34.26 -9.68 3.62
CA ALA A 58 -34.15 -9.52 5.08
C ALA A 58 -34.60 -10.76 5.86
N LYS A 59 -35.74 -11.34 5.48
CA LYS A 59 -36.28 -12.54 6.14
C LYS A 59 -35.29 -13.72 6.09
N ASN A 60 -34.64 -13.93 4.94
CA ASN A 60 -33.69 -15.03 4.75
C ASN A 60 -32.38 -14.78 5.52
N TYR A 61 -31.89 -13.55 5.54
CA TYR A 61 -30.71 -13.16 6.32
C TYR A 61 -30.95 -13.37 7.82
N TYR A 62 -32.05 -12.82 8.35
CA TYR A 62 -32.38 -12.96 9.77
C TYR A 62 -32.60 -14.43 10.17
N ALA A 63 -33.33 -15.21 9.35
CA ALA A 63 -33.51 -16.64 9.59
C ALA A 63 -32.19 -17.41 9.61
N SER A 64 -31.26 -17.07 8.70
CA SER A 64 -29.93 -17.71 8.63
C SER A 64 -29.08 -17.39 9.86
N ILE A 65 -29.11 -16.15 10.33
CA ILE A 65 -28.39 -15.71 11.53
C ILE A 65 -28.97 -16.41 12.76
N PHE A 66 -30.28 -16.39 12.94
CA PHE A 66 -30.92 -17.05 14.08
C PHE A 66 -30.66 -18.55 14.10
N LYS A 67 -30.67 -19.20 12.93
CA LYS A 67 -30.28 -20.61 12.78
C LYS A 67 -28.82 -20.86 13.18
N LYS A 68 -27.89 -19.98 12.85
CA LYS A 68 -26.46 -20.10 13.21
C LYS A 68 -26.23 -20.09 14.73
N TYR A 69 -27.08 -19.41 15.48
CA TYR A 69 -26.96 -19.27 16.93
C TYR A 69 -27.96 -20.10 17.73
N ASP A 70 -28.68 -21.02 17.09
CA ASP A 70 -29.73 -21.86 17.68
C ASP A 70 -30.80 -21.04 18.42
N THR A 71 -31.25 -19.96 17.81
CA THR A 71 -32.30 -19.08 18.35
C THR A 71 -33.38 -18.81 17.30
N ASP A 72 -34.44 -18.12 17.72
CA ASP A 72 -35.46 -17.53 16.87
C ASP A 72 -35.62 -16.02 17.14
N SER A 73 -36.52 -15.38 16.40
CA SER A 73 -36.84 -13.95 16.57
C SER A 73 -37.40 -13.66 17.97
N ALA A 74 -38.22 -14.55 18.53
CA ALA A 74 -38.81 -14.37 19.85
C ALA A 74 -37.75 -14.43 20.96
N GLY A 75 -36.85 -15.40 20.91
CA GLY A 75 -35.73 -15.56 21.83
C GLY A 75 -34.75 -14.39 21.74
N PHE A 76 -34.47 -13.90 20.54
CA PHE A 76 -33.66 -12.70 20.35
C PHE A 76 -34.32 -11.46 20.97
N ASN A 77 -35.59 -11.20 20.66
CA ASN A 77 -36.31 -10.04 21.20
C ASN A 77 -36.45 -10.11 22.72
N LYS A 78 -36.77 -11.29 23.28
CA LYS A 78 -36.84 -11.51 24.73
C LYS A 78 -35.49 -11.22 25.40
N SER A 79 -34.41 -11.65 24.76
CA SER A 79 -33.05 -11.41 25.27
C SER A 79 -32.67 -9.94 25.21
N LEU A 80 -33.02 -9.24 24.12
CA LEU A 80 -32.78 -7.81 23.99
C LEU A 80 -33.53 -7.03 25.08
N VAL A 81 -34.82 -7.34 25.29
CA VAL A 81 -35.61 -6.74 26.37
C VAL A 81 -35.01 -7.04 27.74
N PHE A 82 -34.48 -8.25 27.98
CA PHE A 82 -33.81 -8.59 29.23
C PHE A 82 -32.56 -7.72 29.46
N TYR A 83 -31.67 -7.63 28.47
CA TYR A 83 -30.44 -6.84 28.60
C TYR A 83 -30.71 -5.33 28.68
N SER A 84 -31.78 -4.84 28.04
CA SER A 84 -32.17 -3.42 28.14
C SER A 84 -32.64 -2.98 29.53
N LYS A 85 -32.90 -3.92 30.46
CA LYS A 85 -33.24 -3.58 31.86
C LYS A 85 -32.04 -3.11 32.66
N ASP A 86 -30.83 -3.53 32.29
CA ASP A 86 -29.58 -3.08 32.88
C ASP A 86 -28.72 -2.37 31.83
N PRO A 87 -28.76 -1.03 31.79
CA PRO A 87 -27.95 -0.24 30.86
C PRO A 87 -26.45 -0.49 30.99
N GLY A 88 -25.95 -0.82 32.19
CA GLY A 88 -24.53 -1.11 32.41
C GLY A 88 -24.09 -2.37 31.67
N LEU A 89 -24.87 -3.44 31.80
CA LEU A 89 -24.64 -4.70 31.10
C LEU A 89 -24.82 -4.56 29.59
N LEU A 90 -25.85 -3.85 29.13
CA LEU A 90 -26.08 -3.60 27.71
C LEU A 90 -24.92 -2.82 27.06
N ASN A 91 -24.42 -1.79 27.75
CA ASN A 91 -23.27 -1.01 27.28
C ASN A 91 -22.02 -1.88 27.13
N GLN A 92 -21.77 -2.82 28.05
CA GLN A 92 -20.65 -3.75 27.93
C GLN A 92 -20.77 -4.65 26.69
N ILE A 93 -21.98 -5.17 26.41
CA ILE A 93 -22.25 -5.96 25.20
C ILE A 93 -21.96 -5.12 23.96
N TYR A 94 -22.52 -3.92 23.85
CA TYR A 94 -22.33 -3.07 22.69
C TYR A 94 -20.90 -2.55 22.53
N ALA A 95 -20.17 -2.30 23.62
CA ALA A 95 -18.76 -1.96 23.55
C ALA A 95 -17.94 -3.10 22.92
N GLU A 96 -18.25 -4.36 23.26
CA GLU A 96 -17.60 -5.51 22.63
C GLU A 96 -18.00 -5.68 21.17
N VAL A 97 -19.29 -5.48 20.85
CA VAL A 97 -19.80 -5.49 19.46
C VAL A 97 -19.07 -4.45 18.60
N GLN A 98 -18.99 -3.20 19.08
CA GLN A 98 -18.31 -2.11 18.39
C GLN A 98 -16.84 -2.43 18.17
N LYS A 99 -16.14 -2.96 19.19
CA LYS A 99 -14.75 -3.36 19.07
C LYS A 99 -14.54 -4.41 17.99
N ARG A 100 -15.41 -5.42 17.91
CA ARG A 100 -15.35 -6.48 16.89
C ARG A 100 -15.61 -5.93 15.49
N LEU A 101 -16.62 -5.08 15.32
CA LEU A 101 -16.94 -4.45 14.04
C LEU A 101 -15.79 -3.55 13.55
N GLN A 102 -15.18 -2.77 14.45
CA GLN A 102 -13.99 -1.96 14.11
C GLN A 102 -12.81 -2.82 13.69
N GLN A 103 -12.63 -3.99 14.33
CA GLN A 103 -11.58 -4.92 13.93
C GLN A 103 -11.82 -5.45 12.51
N TYR A 104 -13.04 -5.91 12.21
CA TYR A 104 -13.40 -6.37 10.87
C TYR A 104 -13.20 -5.29 9.81
N GLN A 105 -13.58 -4.05 10.12
CA GLN A 105 -13.35 -2.92 9.22
C GLN A 105 -11.86 -2.71 8.94
N LYS A 106 -11.02 -2.67 9.99
CA LYS A 106 -9.57 -2.50 9.83
C LYS A 106 -8.93 -3.62 9.02
N ASP A 107 -9.32 -4.86 9.28
CA ASP A 107 -8.80 -6.02 8.57
C ASP A 107 -9.16 -5.98 7.08
N GLU A 108 -10.38 -5.56 6.74
CA GLU A 108 -10.80 -5.42 5.35
C GLU A 108 -10.12 -4.23 4.66
N GLN A 109 -10.00 -3.10 5.36
CA GLN A 109 -9.28 -1.93 4.87
C GLN A 109 -7.82 -2.27 4.53
N ALA A 110 -7.15 -3.03 5.41
CA ALA A 110 -5.76 -3.44 5.18
C ALA A 110 -5.60 -4.32 3.94
N LYS A 111 -6.58 -5.20 3.64
CA LYS A 111 -6.58 -6.01 2.41
C LYS A 111 -6.78 -5.14 1.17
N ILE A 112 -7.71 -4.19 1.22
CA ILE A 112 -7.98 -3.25 0.13
C ILE A 112 -6.71 -2.43 -0.14
N ASP A 113 -6.09 -1.87 0.90
CA ASP A 113 -4.87 -1.07 0.79
C ASP A 113 -3.71 -1.90 0.22
N ALA A 114 -3.55 -3.15 0.66
CA ALA A 114 -2.53 -4.05 0.11
C ALA A 114 -2.77 -4.33 -1.38
N LYS A 115 -4.03 -4.46 -1.81
CA LYS A 115 -4.39 -4.62 -3.23
C LYS A 115 -4.11 -3.33 -4.02
N MET A 116 -4.54 -2.18 -3.49
CA MET A 116 -4.33 -0.87 -4.13
C MET A 116 -2.85 -0.52 -4.27
N ARG A 117 -2.01 -0.85 -3.27
CA ARG A 117 -0.55 -0.65 -3.37
C ARG A 117 0.06 -1.44 -4.52
N LYS A 118 -0.35 -2.69 -4.74
CA LYS A 118 0.17 -3.50 -5.86
C LYS A 118 -0.16 -2.87 -7.21
N VAL A 119 -1.37 -2.36 -7.36
CA VAL A 119 -1.80 -1.64 -8.58
C VAL A 119 -0.98 -0.36 -8.74
N PHE A 120 -0.86 0.45 -7.69
CA PHE A 120 -0.08 1.69 -7.72
C PHE A 120 1.39 1.48 -8.11
N VAL A 121 2.04 0.45 -7.57
CA VAL A 121 3.43 0.13 -7.92
C VAL A 121 3.54 -0.24 -9.41
N ALA A 122 2.65 -1.07 -9.93
CA ALA A 122 2.65 -1.45 -11.34
C ALA A 122 2.45 -0.24 -12.27
N ASP A 123 1.49 0.63 -11.94
CA ASP A 123 1.20 1.84 -12.71
C ASP A 123 2.37 2.84 -12.65
N SER A 124 3.03 2.96 -11.50
CA SER A 124 4.21 3.79 -11.33
C SER A 124 5.39 3.30 -12.18
N LEU A 125 5.62 1.99 -12.21
CA LEU A 125 6.66 1.38 -13.05
C LEU A 125 6.36 1.59 -14.54
N LYS A 126 5.11 1.39 -14.97
CA LYS A 126 4.69 1.64 -16.35
C LYS A 126 4.90 3.10 -16.73
N SER A 127 4.45 4.03 -15.88
CA SER A 127 4.61 5.47 -16.11
C SER A 127 6.08 5.89 -16.20
N ALA A 128 6.93 5.35 -15.32
CA ALA A 128 8.38 5.58 -15.37
C ALA A 128 9.00 5.05 -16.68
N SER A 129 8.59 3.85 -17.13
CA SER A 129 9.09 3.25 -18.38
C SER A 129 8.71 4.05 -19.63
N ILE A 130 7.49 4.61 -19.65
CA ILE A 130 7.02 5.48 -20.74
C ILE A 130 7.84 6.77 -20.75
N LYS A 131 8.05 7.39 -19.60
CA LYS A 131 8.84 8.61 -19.49
C LYS A 131 10.29 8.41 -19.97
N ASP A 132 10.96 7.35 -19.52
CA ASP A 132 12.32 7.01 -19.95
C ASP A 132 12.40 6.82 -21.47
N SER A 133 11.40 6.13 -22.05
CA SER A 133 11.33 5.92 -23.50
C SER A 133 11.14 7.24 -24.26
N LEU A 134 10.31 8.15 -23.76
CA LEU A 134 10.11 9.48 -24.34
C LEU A 134 11.38 10.33 -24.27
N ASP A 135 12.09 10.28 -23.14
CA ASP A 135 13.34 11.00 -22.95
C ASP A 135 14.44 10.49 -23.89
N LYS A 136 14.52 9.16 -24.12
CA LYS A 136 15.41 8.56 -25.13
C LYS A 136 15.07 9.00 -26.55
N ILE A 137 13.80 8.92 -26.95
CA ILE A 137 13.37 9.38 -28.29
C ILE A 137 13.70 10.86 -28.49
N LYS A 138 13.51 11.68 -27.45
CA LYS A 138 13.87 13.10 -27.49
C LYS A 138 15.38 13.29 -27.66
N ALA A 139 16.19 12.55 -26.90
CA ALA A 139 17.65 12.60 -27.00
C ALA A 139 18.13 12.14 -28.39
N ASP A 140 17.58 11.06 -28.93
CA ASP A 140 17.90 10.53 -30.26
C ASP A 140 17.49 11.50 -31.37
N SER A 141 16.33 12.14 -31.25
CA SER A 141 15.88 13.19 -32.18
C SER A 141 16.85 14.37 -32.18
N VAL A 142 17.28 14.83 -31.00
CA VAL A 142 18.28 15.90 -30.88
C VAL A 142 19.60 15.46 -31.50
N ASN A 143 20.09 14.26 -31.17
CA ASN A 143 21.33 13.71 -31.72
C ASN A 143 21.27 13.61 -33.24
N PHE A 144 20.18 13.06 -33.80
CA PHE A 144 19.97 12.97 -35.25
C PHE A 144 20.01 14.35 -35.91
N GLN A 145 19.34 15.35 -35.32
CA GLN A 145 19.36 16.72 -35.85
C GLN A 145 20.75 17.35 -35.81
N LEU A 146 21.59 17.01 -34.82
CA LEU A 146 22.97 17.45 -34.72
C LEU A 146 23.88 16.73 -35.74
N THR A 147 23.68 15.42 -35.94
CA THR A 147 24.54 14.59 -36.79
C THR A 147 24.09 14.53 -38.25
N LYS A 148 22.88 14.97 -38.60
CA LYS A 148 22.35 14.90 -39.98
C LYS A 148 23.27 15.58 -41.01
N ASN A 149 23.93 16.67 -40.60
CA ASN A 149 24.86 17.41 -41.45
C ASN A 149 26.30 16.89 -41.34
N LEU A 150 26.61 16.08 -40.32
CA LEU A 150 27.91 15.43 -40.15
C LEU A 150 28.02 14.14 -40.99
N LEU A 151 26.88 13.52 -41.31
CA LEU A 151 26.80 12.29 -42.11
C LEU A 151 27.02 12.50 -43.62
N TYR A 152 27.39 13.71 -44.06
CA TYR A 152 27.78 13.98 -45.45
C TYR A 152 29.23 14.46 -45.57
N ARG A 153 30.16 13.54 -45.31
CA ARG A 153 31.46 13.47 -45.98
C ARG A 153 31.73 12.01 -46.38
N LYS A 154 30.88 11.48 -47.27
CA LYS A 154 31.09 10.20 -47.96
C LYS A 154 31.26 10.43 -49.46
N HIS A 155 31.93 11.51 -49.86
CA HIS A 155 32.45 11.63 -51.21
C HIS A 155 33.87 11.04 -51.25
N THR A 156 34.13 10.20 -52.23
CA THR A 156 35.40 9.47 -52.50
C THR A 156 36.59 10.40 -52.73
N ASP A 157 36.38 11.71 -52.89
CA ASP A 157 37.45 12.69 -53.13
C ASP A 157 37.91 13.46 -51.88
N SER A 158 37.61 12.95 -50.68
CA SER A 158 38.07 13.60 -49.42
C SER A 158 39.56 13.35 -49.10
N ALA A 159 40.30 12.63 -49.95
CA ALA A 159 41.67 12.21 -49.67
C ALA A 159 42.76 13.30 -49.89
N ASN A 160 42.42 14.50 -50.36
CA ASN A 160 43.44 15.54 -50.61
C ASN A 160 43.16 16.93 -50.02
N ARG A 161 42.43 17.01 -48.90
CA ARG A 161 42.55 18.16 -48.01
C ARG A 161 43.29 17.73 -46.75
N LYS A 162 44.53 18.17 -46.58
CA LYS A 162 45.13 18.24 -45.23
C LYS A 162 44.10 18.92 -44.34
N SER A 163 43.81 18.34 -43.17
CA SER A 163 42.96 19.01 -42.20
C SER A 163 43.58 20.36 -41.92
N GLU A 164 42.94 21.46 -42.35
CA GLU A 164 43.24 22.76 -41.77
C GLU A 164 43.06 22.59 -40.26
N ALA A 165 43.99 23.17 -39.49
CA ALA A 165 43.94 23.09 -38.04
C ALA A 165 42.60 23.65 -37.59
N TRP A 166 41.66 22.76 -37.25
CA TRP A 166 40.35 23.19 -36.84
C TRP A 166 40.53 23.97 -35.53
N SER A 167 40.27 25.27 -35.55
CA SER A 167 40.17 26.05 -34.32
C SER A 167 38.69 26.17 -34.02
N LEU A 168 38.19 25.44 -33.03
CA LEU A 168 36.90 25.75 -32.45
C LEU A 168 37.06 26.96 -31.53
N PRO A 169 36.52 28.16 -31.85
CA PRO A 169 36.05 29.05 -30.78
C PRO A 169 34.90 28.38 -29.99
N LEU A 170 34.36 27.28 -30.53
CA LEU A 170 33.22 26.50 -30.07
C LEU A 170 33.47 25.71 -28.77
N GLU A 171 34.72 25.49 -28.33
CA GLU A 171 34.98 24.88 -27.01
C GLU A 171 34.37 25.75 -25.90
N LYS A 172 34.52 27.08 -26.02
CA LYS A 172 33.91 28.04 -25.10
C LYS A 172 32.39 28.15 -25.25
N ALA A 173 31.86 27.92 -26.45
CA ALA A 173 30.43 28.05 -26.75
C ALA A 173 29.62 26.79 -26.38
N LEU A 174 30.18 25.59 -26.58
CA LEU A 174 29.56 24.31 -26.22
C LEU A 174 29.60 24.06 -24.73
N VAL A 175 30.70 24.41 -24.04
CA VAL A 175 30.78 24.36 -22.57
C VAL A 175 29.68 25.23 -21.95
N LYS A 176 29.42 26.41 -22.50
CA LYS A 176 28.33 27.30 -22.04
C LYS A 176 26.91 26.77 -22.31
N ARG A 177 26.74 25.94 -23.34
CA ARG A 177 25.42 25.45 -23.79
C ARG A 177 25.06 24.08 -23.25
N ILE A 178 26.06 23.21 -23.03
CA ILE A 178 25.88 21.87 -22.43
C ILE A 178 25.84 21.97 -20.89
N LEU A 179 26.53 22.95 -20.29
CA LEU A 179 26.52 23.21 -18.84
C LEU A 179 25.77 24.50 -18.50
N TYR A 180 24.50 24.62 -18.91
CA TYR A 180 23.64 25.62 -18.29
C TYR A 180 23.19 25.11 -16.91
N ILE A 181 23.94 25.50 -15.87
CA ILE A 181 23.56 25.30 -14.47
C ILE A 181 22.76 26.55 -14.05
N PRO A 182 21.44 26.47 -13.91
CA PRO A 182 20.68 27.61 -13.43
C PRO A 182 20.98 27.78 -11.93
N ASN A 183 21.66 28.88 -11.61
CA ASN A 183 22.03 29.36 -10.27
C ASN A 183 22.94 28.39 -9.50
N GLY A 184 24.21 28.78 -9.38
CA GLY A 184 25.30 27.99 -8.85
C GLY A 184 25.00 27.30 -7.51
N ASN A 185 24.85 25.98 -7.57
CA ASN A 185 25.09 25.09 -6.45
C ASN A 185 26.55 24.62 -6.53
N SER A 186 27.39 25.16 -5.63
CA SER A 186 28.83 24.92 -5.51
C SER A 186 29.24 23.46 -5.24
N GLU A 187 28.28 22.56 -5.06
CA GLU A 187 28.50 21.13 -4.82
C GLU A 187 28.63 20.33 -6.13
N LEU A 188 27.93 20.71 -7.20
CA LEU A 188 28.00 19.98 -8.47
C LEU A 188 29.31 20.23 -9.23
N SER A 189 29.96 21.37 -8.98
CA SER A 189 31.29 21.67 -9.53
C SER A 189 32.40 20.80 -8.94
N LYS A 190 32.21 20.25 -7.73
CA LYS A 190 33.16 19.33 -7.07
C LYS A 190 33.09 17.90 -7.62
N LEU A 191 31.93 17.51 -8.18
CA LEU A 191 31.71 16.18 -8.77
C LEU A 191 32.20 16.09 -10.22
N LEU A 192 32.42 17.23 -10.88
CA LEU A 192 33.10 17.28 -12.16
C LEU A 192 34.59 17.03 -11.91
N LEU A 193 35.13 15.97 -12.50
CA LEU A 193 36.56 15.69 -12.45
C LEU A 193 37.33 16.97 -12.84
N PRO A 194 38.28 17.44 -12.01
CA PRO A 194 39.06 18.61 -12.36
C PRO A 194 39.74 18.34 -13.71
N ILE A 195 39.67 19.31 -14.62
CA ILE A 195 40.21 19.23 -15.99
C ILE A 195 41.69 18.80 -15.97
N ASP A 196 42.41 19.11 -14.89
CA ASP A 196 43.80 18.73 -14.68
C ASP A 196 44.02 17.22 -14.46
N SER A 197 42.98 16.48 -14.06
CA SER A 197 42.99 15.01 -13.96
C SER A 197 43.06 14.34 -15.33
N ILE A 198 42.53 15.01 -16.36
CA ILE A 198 42.53 14.52 -17.75
C ILE A 198 43.92 14.69 -18.36
N LYS A 199 44.64 15.77 -18.03
CA LYS A 199 46.02 16.02 -18.48
C LYS A 199 47.04 14.98 -17.99
N LYS A 200 46.78 14.33 -16.84
CA LYS A 200 47.64 13.27 -16.28
C LYS A 200 47.23 11.86 -16.71
N SER A 201 46.10 11.69 -17.40
CA SER A 201 45.71 10.39 -17.93
C SER A 201 46.56 10.05 -19.15
N LYS A 202 47.22 8.88 -19.13
CA LYS A 202 47.97 8.40 -20.29
C LYS A 202 47.02 8.25 -21.49
N PRO A 203 47.44 8.60 -22.72
CA PRO A 203 46.64 8.36 -23.90
C PRO A 203 46.28 6.86 -24.00
N ALA A 204 45.03 6.59 -24.40
CA ALA A 204 44.44 5.25 -24.44
C ALA A 204 45.23 4.25 -25.31
N ASP A 205 46.12 4.74 -26.17
CA ASP A 205 47.03 3.93 -27.02
C ASP A 205 48.06 3.09 -26.23
N SER A 206 48.21 3.30 -24.92
CA SER A 206 49.13 2.51 -24.07
C SER A 206 48.49 1.29 -23.40
N LEU A 207 47.18 1.09 -23.53
CA LEU A 207 46.52 -0.13 -23.04
C LEU A 207 46.47 -1.17 -24.16
N LYS A 208 47.49 -2.03 -24.21
CA LYS A 208 47.42 -3.27 -25.01
C LYS A 208 46.20 -4.07 -24.56
N ILE A 209 45.16 -4.06 -25.37
CA ILE A 209 44.00 -4.94 -25.23
C ILE A 209 44.54 -6.37 -25.35
N LYS A 210 44.60 -7.11 -24.24
CA LYS A 210 44.77 -8.57 -24.30
C LYS A 210 43.63 -9.11 -25.14
N GLY A 211 43.97 -9.85 -26.19
CA GLY A 211 43.05 -10.34 -27.22
C GLY A 211 41.86 -11.13 -26.67
N PRO A 212 40.87 -11.43 -27.53
CA PRO A 212 39.57 -11.94 -27.11
C PRO A 212 39.70 -13.26 -26.35
N VAL A 213 39.11 -13.29 -25.16
CA VAL A 213 38.84 -14.52 -24.41
C VAL A 213 37.82 -15.32 -25.23
N LYS A 214 38.26 -16.46 -25.78
CA LYS A 214 37.39 -17.41 -26.47
C LYS A 214 36.30 -17.88 -25.50
N SER A 215 35.05 -17.52 -25.77
CA SER A 215 33.90 -18.12 -25.09
C SER A 215 33.75 -19.56 -25.56
N LYS A 216 33.94 -20.49 -24.64
CA LYS A 216 33.70 -21.92 -24.85
C LYS A 216 32.19 -22.11 -24.73
N ARG A 217 31.49 -22.27 -25.86
CA ARG A 217 30.10 -22.76 -25.86
C ARG A 217 30.08 -24.17 -25.26
N ARG A 218 29.33 -24.33 -24.18
CA ARG A 218 28.69 -25.58 -23.76
C ARG A 218 27.25 -25.24 -23.44
#